data_AF-A0A117J3X1-F1
#
_entry.id   AF-A0A117J3X1-F1
#
_cell.length_a   1.000
_cell.length_b   1.000
_cell.length_c   1.000
_cell.angle_alpha   90.00
_cell.angle_beta   90.00
_cell.angle_gamma   90.00
#
_symmetry.space_group_name_H-M   'P 1'
#
loop_
_entity.id
_entity.type
_entity.pdbx_description
1 polymer ?
#
loop_
_entity_poly.entity_id
_entity_poly.type
_entity_poly.pdbx_seq_one_letter_code
_entity_poly.pdbx_strand_id
1 'polypeptide(L)'
;MADEKKVIDLELPAGKLFAQYPDLSGLLAEMGIENVDAEKTFPEVAADLGVETSVIAFALEASGYSVQGLKAADDGYKSPLDDVMNVLFDNSFHGEPLPDTSSSGPMLAHMEMAIRRAQDEGKLPK
;
A
#
# COMPACT_ATOMS: atom_id res chain seq x y z
N MET A 1 25.16 -0.25 -29.03
CA MET A 1 25.79 -0.54 -27.72
C MET A 1 24.73 -1.27 -26.93
N ALA A 2 24.99 -2.50 -26.47
CA ALA A 2 23.99 -3.24 -25.71
C ALA A 2 23.83 -2.53 -24.36
N ASP A 3 22.67 -1.92 -24.14
CA ASP A 3 22.30 -1.34 -22.85
C ASP A 3 22.37 -2.45 -21.81
N GLU A 4 23.33 -2.37 -20.90
CA GLU A 4 23.47 -3.32 -19.79
C GLU A 4 22.27 -3.08 -18.87
N LYS A 5 21.19 -3.85 -19.10
CA LYS A 5 19.91 -3.68 -18.39
C LYS A 5 20.16 -3.85 -16.89
N LYS A 6 20.01 -2.77 -16.10
CA LYS A 6 20.16 -2.82 -14.64
C LYS A 6 19.15 -3.81 -14.05
N VAL A 7 19.62 -4.87 -13.39
CA VAL A 7 18.74 -5.93 -12.86
C VAL A 7 18.44 -5.68 -11.39
N ILE A 8 17.16 -5.66 -11.03
CA ILE A 8 16.66 -5.62 -9.65
C ILE A 8 16.14 -7.00 -9.29
N ASP A 9 16.75 -7.63 -8.28
CA ASP A 9 16.23 -8.86 -7.67
C ASP A 9 15.40 -8.48 -6.43
N LEU A 10 14.09 -8.75 -6.47
CA LEU A 10 13.15 -8.40 -5.41
C LEU A 10 13.35 -9.23 -4.13
N GLU A 11 14.07 -10.35 -4.19
CA GLU A 11 14.37 -11.17 -3.01
C GLU A 11 15.52 -10.60 -2.17
N LEU A 12 16.25 -9.60 -2.69
CA LEU A 12 17.31 -8.93 -1.96
C LEU A 12 16.75 -7.80 -1.07
N PRO A 13 17.35 -7.57 0.11
CA PRO A 13 17.06 -6.40 0.93
C PRO A 13 17.29 -5.10 0.17
N ALA A 14 16.40 -4.12 0.38
CA ALA A 14 16.42 -2.82 -0.29
C ALA A 14 17.77 -2.11 -0.12
N GLY A 15 18.41 -2.22 1.05
CA GLY A 15 19.73 -1.63 1.32
C GLY A 15 20.83 -2.14 0.39
N LYS A 16 20.80 -3.42 0.00
CA LYS A 16 21.76 -3.97 -0.97
C LYS A 16 21.50 -3.43 -2.37
N LEU A 17 20.23 -3.22 -2.72
CA LEU A 17 19.82 -2.67 -4.00
C LEU A 17 20.17 -1.18 -4.10
N PHE A 18 20.01 -0.41 -3.02
CA PHE A 18 20.43 1.01 -2.95
C PHE A 18 21.95 1.18 -3.04
N ALA A 19 22.72 0.24 -2.47
CA ALA A 19 24.17 0.25 -2.61
C ALA A 19 24.63 -0.02 -4.05
N GLN A 20 23.91 -0.87 -4.80
CA GLN A 20 24.20 -1.14 -6.22
C GLN A 20 23.67 -0.05 -7.15
N TYR A 21 22.52 0.52 -6.83
CA TYR A 21 21.81 1.51 -7.64
C TYR A 21 21.46 2.73 -6.77
N PRO A 22 22.39 3.68 -6.59
CA PRO A 22 22.17 4.85 -5.73
C PRO A 22 21.00 5.73 -6.16
N ASP A 23 20.64 5.70 -7.44
CA ASP A 23 19.50 6.42 -8.03
C ASP A 23 18.15 5.79 -7.69
N LEU A 24 18.11 4.52 -7.29
CA LEU A 24 16.88 3.79 -7.00
C LEU A 24 16.09 4.38 -5.84
N SER A 25 16.76 4.88 -4.80
CA SER A 25 16.10 5.50 -3.65
C SER A 25 15.35 6.77 -4.05
N GLY A 26 15.93 7.59 -4.92
CA GLY A 26 15.29 8.79 -5.46
C GLY A 26 14.09 8.44 -6.34
N LEU A 27 14.23 7.43 -7.19
CA LEU A 27 13.16 6.94 -8.04
C LEU A 27 11.96 6.43 -7.21
N LEU A 28 12.20 5.68 -6.15
CA LEU A 28 11.14 5.22 -5.24
C LEU A 28 10.43 6.40 -4.56
N ALA A 29 11.16 7.41 -4.11
CA ALA A 29 10.58 8.61 -3.53
C ALA A 29 9.69 9.37 -4.55
N GLU A 30 10.09 9.46 -5.82
CA GLU A 30 9.24 10.05 -6.87
C GLU A 30 7.93 9.27 -7.08
N MET A 31 7.92 7.97 -6.77
CA MET A 31 6.73 7.12 -6.79
C MET A 31 5.92 7.16 -5.48
N GLY A 32 6.33 7.98 -4.50
CA GLY A 32 5.71 8.09 -3.19
C GLY A 32 6.12 6.99 -2.21
N ILE A 33 7.14 6.19 -2.54
CA ILE A 33 7.70 5.14 -1.68
C ILE A 33 8.89 5.73 -0.93
N GLU A 34 8.60 6.35 0.21
CA GLU A 34 9.59 7.03 1.05
C GLU A 34 10.00 6.20 2.28
N ASN A 35 11.17 6.50 2.85
CA ASN A 35 11.67 5.89 4.10
C ASN A 35 11.68 4.36 4.10
N VAL A 36 12.05 3.74 2.96
CA VAL A 36 12.16 2.29 2.83
C VAL A 36 13.18 1.73 3.82
N ASP A 37 12.76 0.77 4.63
CA ASP A 37 13.63 0.03 5.53
C ASP A 37 14.65 -0.79 4.73
N ALA A 38 15.93 -0.54 4.97
CA ALA A 38 17.03 -1.14 4.23
C ALA A 38 17.13 -2.67 4.43
N GLU A 39 16.59 -3.20 5.52
CA GLU A 39 16.61 -4.63 5.82
C GLU A 39 15.44 -5.38 5.16
N LYS A 40 14.39 -4.66 4.73
CA LYS A 40 13.21 -5.25 4.08
C LYS A 40 13.43 -5.48 2.59
N THR A 41 12.75 -6.49 2.07
CA THR A 41 12.61 -6.76 0.64
C THR A 41 11.48 -5.92 0.04
N PHE A 42 11.49 -5.71 -1.28
CA PHE A 42 10.42 -4.96 -1.95
C PHE A 42 9.00 -5.54 -1.77
N PRO A 43 8.79 -6.87 -1.75
CA PRO A 43 7.48 -7.44 -1.42
C PRO A 43 7.00 -7.05 -0.02
N GLU A 44 7.88 -7.03 0.99
CA GLU A 44 7.52 -6.60 2.35
C GLU A 44 7.18 -5.11 2.39
N VAL A 45 7.92 -4.29 1.65
CA VAL A 45 7.63 -2.86 1.49
C VAL A 45 6.28 -2.65 0.81
N ALA A 46 5.96 -3.43 -0.22
CA ALA A 46 4.67 -3.37 -0.90
C ALA A 46 3.51 -3.71 0.05
N ALA A 47 3.67 -4.76 0.85
CA ALA A 47 2.69 -5.18 1.85
C ALA A 47 2.43 -4.09 2.91
N ASP A 48 3.48 -3.45 3.43
CA ASP A 48 3.36 -2.35 4.38
C ASP A 48 2.61 -1.15 3.80
N LEU A 49 2.82 -0.87 2.51
CA LEU A 49 2.16 0.22 1.79
C LEU A 49 0.73 -0.12 1.35
N GLY A 50 0.29 -1.38 1.49
CA GLY A 50 -1.00 -1.83 0.98
C GLY A 50 -1.07 -1.78 -0.55
N VAL A 51 0.06 -1.98 -1.23
CA VAL A 51 0.18 -2.01 -2.69
C VAL A 51 0.64 -3.40 -3.14
N GLU A 52 0.17 -3.85 -4.29
CA GLU A 52 0.62 -5.12 -4.86
C GLU A 52 2.09 -5.04 -5.31
N THR A 53 2.88 -6.08 -5.04
CA THR A 53 4.31 -6.14 -5.41
C THR A 53 4.53 -5.90 -6.91
N SER A 54 3.60 -6.36 -7.75
CA SER A 54 3.66 -6.20 -9.21
C SER A 54 3.61 -4.73 -9.65
N VAL A 55 2.96 -3.84 -8.90
CA VAL A 55 2.90 -2.41 -9.19
C VAL A 55 4.28 -1.78 -9.05
N ILE A 56 4.99 -2.11 -7.97
CA ILE A 56 6.37 -1.64 -7.77
C ILE A 56 7.27 -2.21 -8.86
N ALA A 57 7.14 -3.51 -9.18
CA ALA A 57 7.90 -4.15 -10.24
C ALA A 57 7.68 -3.46 -11.61
N PHE A 58 6.44 -3.20 -11.98
CA PHE A 58 6.10 -2.52 -13.23
C PHE A 58 6.70 -1.11 -13.31
N ALA A 59 6.66 -0.36 -12.20
CA ALA A 59 7.21 0.99 -12.17
C ALA A 59 8.75 1.00 -12.28
N LEU A 60 9.42 0.01 -11.68
CA LEU A 60 10.86 -0.20 -11.86
C LEU A 60 11.21 -0.58 -13.30
N GLU A 61 10.42 -1.45 -13.94
CA GLU A 61 10.61 -1.81 -15.35
C GLU A 61 10.42 -0.61 -16.29
N ALA A 62 9.38 0.21 -16.04
CA ALA A 62 9.14 1.45 -16.78
C ALA A 62 10.29 2.46 -16.62
N SER A 63 11.02 2.38 -15.50
CA SER A 63 12.20 3.21 -15.20
C SER A 63 13.50 2.65 -15.79
N GLY A 64 13.41 1.59 -16.59
CA GLY A 64 14.56 1.01 -17.32
C GLY A 64 15.26 -0.14 -16.60
N TYR A 65 14.76 -0.59 -15.45
CA TYR A 65 15.28 -1.77 -14.77
C TYR A 65 14.69 -3.06 -15.36
N SER A 66 15.37 -4.18 -15.13
CA SER A 66 14.84 -5.52 -15.36
C SER A 66 14.55 -6.15 -14.01
N VAL A 67 13.29 -6.49 -13.74
CA VAL A 67 12.91 -7.03 -12.43
C VAL A 67 12.94 -8.56 -12.44
N GLN A 68 13.49 -9.16 -11.40
CA GLN A 68 13.54 -10.60 -11.15
C GLN A 68 13.01 -10.93 -9.75
N GLY A 69 12.67 -12.19 -9.52
CA GLY A 69 12.19 -12.64 -8.20
C GLY A 69 10.72 -12.33 -7.91
N LEU A 70 9.97 -11.77 -8.88
CA LEU A 70 8.53 -11.58 -8.75
C LEU A 70 7.82 -12.94 -8.73
N LYS A 71 7.22 -13.29 -7.60
CA LYS A 71 6.38 -14.49 -7.45
C LYS A 71 4.95 -14.14 -7.85
N ALA A 72 4.29 -15.04 -8.56
CA ALA A 72 2.89 -14.86 -8.95
C ALA A 72 1.98 -14.91 -7.70
N ALA A 73 1.36 -13.78 -7.39
CA ALA A 73 0.18 -13.54 -6.53
C ALA A 73 -0.20 -14.62 -5.49
N ASP A 74 0.78 -15.07 -4.70
CA ASP A 74 0.57 -15.74 -3.41
C ASP A 74 1.27 -14.94 -2.30
N ASP A 75 1.41 -13.62 -2.52
CA ASP A 75 2.05 -12.67 -1.60
C ASP A 75 1.10 -12.23 -0.47
N GLY A 76 -0.09 -12.83 -0.38
CA GLY A 76 -1.09 -12.55 0.64
C GLY A 76 -1.73 -11.17 0.51
N TYR A 77 -1.44 -10.41 -0.56
CA TYR A 77 -2.07 -9.12 -0.81
C TYR A 77 -3.57 -9.30 -1.03
N LYS A 78 -4.37 -8.75 -0.11
CA LYS A 78 -5.81 -8.58 -0.28
C LYS A 78 -6.07 -7.11 -0.55
N SER A 79 -6.61 -6.81 -1.73
CA SER A 79 -6.96 -5.44 -2.07
C SER A 79 -7.96 -4.89 -1.05
N PRO A 80 -7.69 -3.74 -0.43
CA PRO A 80 -8.63 -3.10 0.48
C PRO A 80 -9.86 -2.54 -0.25
N LEU A 81 -9.84 -2.52 -1.59
CA LEU A 81 -10.93 -1.99 -2.41
C LEU A 81 -12.22 -2.78 -2.21
N ASP A 82 -12.15 -4.11 -2.12
CA ASP A 82 -13.34 -4.94 -1.86
C ASP A 82 -13.96 -4.60 -0.51
N ASP A 83 -13.14 -4.46 0.54
CA ASP A 83 -13.63 -4.04 1.86
C ASP A 83 -14.21 -2.62 1.83
N VAL A 84 -13.59 -1.68 1.11
CA VAL A 84 -14.12 -0.31 0.96
C VAL A 84 -15.46 -0.31 0.22
N MET A 85 -15.59 -1.11 -0.85
CA MET A 85 -16.85 -1.23 -1.59
C MET A 85 -17.93 -1.87 -0.72
N ASN A 86 -17.60 -2.90 0.06
CA ASN A 86 -18.52 -3.54 0.98
C ASN A 86 -18.94 -2.60 2.11
N VAL A 87 -18.04 -1.79 2.67
CA VAL A 87 -18.39 -0.77 3.67
C VAL A 87 -19.35 0.28 3.09
N LEU A 88 -19.12 0.71 1.84
CA LEU A 88 -19.91 1.77 1.20
C LEU A 88 -21.29 1.32 0.74
N PHE A 89 -21.42 0.08 0.24
CA PHE A 89 -22.64 -0.40 -0.42
C PHE A 89 -23.36 -1.53 0.33
N ASP A 90 -22.64 -2.32 1.10
CA ASP A 90 -23.17 -3.46 1.87
C ASP A 90 -23.16 -3.21 3.39
N ASN A 91 -22.58 -2.08 3.82
CA ASN A 91 -22.42 -1.72 5.23
C ASN A 91 -21.73 -2.86 6.02
N SER A 92 -20.73 -3.51 5.43
CA SER A 92 -20.01 -4.65 6.02
C SER A 92 -18.49 -4.49 5.83
N PHE A 93 -17.70 -4.93 6.82
CA PHE A 93 -16.23 -4.95 6.75
C PHE A 93 -15.74 -6.37 7.04
N HIS A 94 -14.96 -6.97 6.15
CA HIS A 94 -14.59 -8.39 6.24
C HIS A 94 -15.78 -9.37 6.41
N GLY A 95 -16.95 -9.03 5.84
CA GLY A 95 -18.16 -9.86 5.95
C GLY A 95 -18.91 -9.73 7.29
N GLU A 96 -18.42 -8.91 8.21
CA GLU A 96 -19.14 -8.57 9.43
C GLU A 96 -20.00 -7.33 9.22
N PRO A 97 -21.29 -7.36 9.60
CA PRO A 97 -22.18 -6.21 9.46
C PRO A 97 -21.75 -5.07 10.39
N LEU A 98 -21.68 -3.86 9.84
CA LEU A 98 -21.47 -2.65 10.63
C LEU A 98 -22.73 -2.35 11.47
N PRO A 99 -22.58 -1.72 12.65
CA PRO A 99 -23.71 -1.45 13.55
C PRO A 99 -24.84 -0.70 12.84
N ASP A 100 -26.07 -1.15 13.07
CA ASP A 100 -27.27 -0.56 12.50
C ASP A 100 -27.32 0.94 12.79
N THR A 101 -27.30 1.76 11.72
CA THR A 101 -27.53 3.19 11.84
C THR A 101 -28.90 3.54 11.29
N SER A 102 -29.70 4.16 12.14
CA SER A 102 -31.06 4.57 11.80
C SER A 102 -31.05 5.73 10.79
N SER A 103 -31.39 5.40 9.54
CA SER A 103 -32.09 6.29 8.60
C SER A 103 -31.40 7.56 8.07
N SER A 104 -30.07 7.64 8.04
CA SER A 104 -29.37 8.58 7.15
C SER A 104 -28.07 7.94 6.70
N GLY A 105 -27.88 7.82 5.38
CA GLY A 105 -26.96 6.90 4.71
C GLY A 105 -25.51 6.87 5.25
N PRO A 106 -24.71 5.88 4.80
CA PRO A 106 -23.47 5.43 5.45
C PRO A 106 -22.47 6.57 5.72
N MET A 107 -22.38 7.58 4.85
CA MET A 107 -21.51 8.74 5.06
C MET A 107 -21.88 9.57 6.32
N LEU A 108 -23.17 9.74 6.61
CA LEU A 108 -23.65 10.54 7.75
C LEU A 108 -23.35 9.84 9.08
N ALA A 109 -23.54 8.51 9.10
CA ALA A 109 -23.14 7.66 10.22
C ALA A 109 -21.63 7.70 10.50
N HIS A 110 -20.81 7.70 9.45
CA HIS A 110 -19.35 7.80 9.60
C HIS A 110 -18.94 9.17 10.13
N MET A 111 -19.59 10.24 9.67
CA MET A 111 -19.35 11.59 10.19
C MET A 111 -19.74 11.69 11.67
N GLU A 112 -20.90 11.16 12.07
CA GLU A 112 -21.32 11.17 13.48
C GLU A 112 -20.38 10.38 14.39
N MET A 113 -19.88 9.21 13.93
CA MET A 113 -18.88 8.44 14.69
C MET A 113 -17.53 9.16 14.78
N ALA A 114 -17.06 9.76 13.70
CA ALA A 114 -15.82 10.54 13.70
C ALA A 114 -15.92 11.74 14.64
N ILE A 115 -17.08 12.42 14.68
CA ILE A 115 -17.36 13.53 15.59
C ILE A 115 -17.36 13.05 17.05
N ARG A 116 -18.07 11.95 17.37
CA ARG A 116 -18.09 11.40 18.73
C ARG A 116 -16.71 10.99 19.21
N ARG A 117 -15.93 10.33 18.35
CA ARG A 117 -14.55 9.93 18.67
C ARG A 117 -13.66 11.14 18.94
N ALA A 118 -13.78 12.19 18.13
CA ALA A 118 -13.05 13.43 18.34
C ALA A 118 -13.51 14.18 19.61
N GLN A 119 -14.77 14.07 20.02
CA GLN A 119 -15.27 14.60 21.29
C GLN A 119 -14.76 13.81 22.51
N ASP A 120 -14.72 12.48 22.43
CA ASP A 120 -14.18 11.61 23.49
C ASP A 120 -12.66 11.76 23.63
N GLU A 121 -11.95 12.01 22.53
CA GLU A 121 -10.53 12.36 22.51
C GLU A 121 -10.27 13.82 22.95
N GLY A 122 -11.31 14.61 23.24
CA GLY A 122 -11.21 16.00 23.70
C GLY A 122 -10.76 17.00 22.62
N LYS A 123 -10.73 16.58 21.35
CA LYS A 123 -10.37 17.40 20.18
C LYS A 123 -11.52 18.28 19.71
N LEU A 124 -12.76 17.90 20.05
CA LEU A 124 -13.97 18.68 19.79
C LEU A 124 -14.78 18.87 21.08
N PRO A 125 -15.45 20.03 21.25
CA PRO A 125 -16.36 20.25 22.37
C PRO A 125 -17.61 19.36 22.23
N LYS A 126 -18.17 18.96 23.36
CA LYS A 126 -19.40 18.16 23.45
C LYS A 126 -20.64 18.97 23.09
#